data_AF-A0A7C5CJU0-F1
#
_entry.id   AF-A0A7C5CJU0-F1
#
_cell.length_a   1.000
_cell.length_b   1.000
_cell.length_c   1.000
_cell.angle_alpha   90.00
_cell.angle_beta   90.00
_cell.angle_gamma   90.00
#
_symmetry.space_group_name_H-M   'P 1'
#
loop_
_entity.id
_entity.type
_entity.pdbx_description
1 polymer ?
#
loop_
_entity_poly.entity_id
_entity_poly.type
_entity_poly.pdbx_seq_one_letter_code
_entity_poly.pdbx_strand_id
1 'polypeptide(L)'
;MKLKFLSLLLLSTLFFAQADDRAVRISTKMQTEQRVALVIGNNNYQGDRLPKLINPINDAMAIKNILEHKGFDVIYQEDGGIREMRKVLSTFYKKIA
;
A
#
# COMPACT_ATOMS: atom_id res chain seq x y z
N MET A 1 -32.89 -41.03 46.58
CA MET A 1 -32.96 -40.86 45.11
C MET A 1 -33.02 -39.40 44.62
N LYS A 2 -33.39 -38.41 45.45
CA LYS A 2 -33.47 -36.99 45.03
C LYS A 2 -32.13 -36.28 44.79
N LEU A 3 -31.04 -36.77 45.39
CA LEU A 3 -29.71 -36.11 45.33
C LEU A 3 -28.94 -36.38 44.02
N LYS A 4 -29.21 -37.51 43.34
CA LYS A 4 -28.60 -37.83 42.02
C LYS A 4 -29.21 -37.03 40.86
N PHE A 5 -30.48 -36.63 41.00
CA PHE A 5 -31.15 -35.77 40.00
C PHE A 5 -30.63 -34.32 40.03
N LEU A 6 -30.21 -33.83 41.20
CA LEU A 6 -29.69 -32.48 41.35
C LEU A 6 -28.28 -32.32 40.76
N SER A 7 -27.45 -33.37 40.79
CA SER A 7 -26.13 -33.32 40.13
C SER A 7 -26.22 -33.46 38.60
N LEU A 8 -27.28 -34.09 38.08
CA LEU A 8 -27.50 -34.22 36.64
C LEU A 8 -27.93 -32.89 36.00
N LEU A 9 -28.63 -32.04 36.76
CA LEU A 9 -29.00 -30.69 36.32
C LEU A 9 -27.79 -29.74 36.25
N LEU A 10 -26.88 -29.83 37.23
CA LEU A 10 -25.67 -29.01 37.32
C LEU A 10 -24.59 -29.36 36.26
N LEU A 11 -24.62 -30.59 35.73
CA LEU A 11 -23.68 -31.01 34.68
C LEU A 11 -24.07 -30.51 33.28
N SER A 12 -25.37 -30.19 33.07
CA SER A 12 -25.91 -29.77 31.78
C SER A 12 -25.54 -28.33 31.38
N THR A 13 -25.27 -27.45 32.34
CA THR A 13 -24.94 -26.03 32.09
C THR A 13 -23.51 -25.83 31.57
N LEU A 14 -22.61 -26.80 31.76
CA LEU A 14 -21.24 -26.75 31.24
C LEU A 14 -21.15 -26.96 29.72
N PHE A 15 -22.18 -27.56 29.10
CA PHE A 15 -22.19 -27.83 27.67
C PHE A 15 -22.66 -26.64 26.81
N PHE A 16 -23.34 -25.65 27.39
CA PHE A 16 -23.84 -24.47 26.64
C PHE A 16 -22.82 -23.33 26.51
N ALA A 17 -21.61 -23.46 27.05
CA ALA A 17 -20.60 -22.41 27.04
C ALA A 17 -19.71 -22.38 25.77
N GLN A 18 -19.99 -23.21 24.76
CA GLN A 18 -19.32 -23.15 23.47
C GLN A 18 -20.14 -22.23 22.54
N ALA A 19 -20.03 -20.92 22.76
CA ALA A 19 -20.54 -19.91 21.83
C ALA A 19 -19.74 -20.00 20.51
N ASP A 20 -20.44 -19.94 19.37
CA ASP A 20 -19.87 -19.99 18.02
C ASP A 20 -18.68 -19.03 17.84
N ASP A 21 -17.47 -19.59 17.70
CA ASP A 21 -16.22 -18.89 17.38
C ASP A 21 -16.16 -18.42 15.90
N ARG A 22 -17.32 -18.26 15.25
CA ARG A 22 -17.44 -17.77 13.86
C ARG A 22 -17.45 -16.24 13.78
N ALA A 23 -16.99 -15.54 14.81
CA ALA A 23 -16.69 -14.13 14.69
C ALA A 23 -15.49 -13.96 13.75
N VAL A 24 -15.67 -13.20 12.67
CA VAL A 24 -14.54 -12.72 11.86
C VAL A 24 -13.66 -11.90 12.79
N ARG A 25 -12.52 -12.46 13.19
CA ARG A 25 -11.44 -11.72 13.85
C ARG A 25 -10.95 -10.69 12.85
N ILE A 26 -11.56 -9.50 12.87
CA ILE A 26 -11.00 -8.34 12.19
C ILE A 26 -9.69 -8.07 12.93
N SER A 27 -8.59 -8.56 12.37
CA SER A 27 -7.25 -8.11 12.75
C SER A 27 -7.24 -6.60 12.49
N THR A 28 -7.46 -5.81 13.53
CA THR A 28 -7.33 -4.33 13.52
C THR A 28 -5.89 -3.87 13.36
N LYS A 29 -4.98 -4.78 13.01
CA LYS A 29 -3.70 -4.41 12.41
C LYS A 29 -3.98 -3.94 10.98
N MET A 30 -4.53 -2.73 10.85
CA MET A 30 -4.44 -1.98 9.59
C MET A 30 -2.95 -1.90 9.28
N GLN A 31 -2.49 -2.68 8.29
CA GLN A 31 -1.18 -2.44 7.73
C GLN A 31 -1.23 -1.02 7.18
N THR A 32 -0.39 -0.14 7.70
CA THR A 32 -0.15 1.16 7.07
C THR A 32 0.25 0.91 5.63
N GLU A 33 -0.61 1.30 4.69
CA GLU A 33 -0.33 1.15 3.27
C GLU A 33 0.94 1.93 2.91
N GLN A 34 1.86 1.24 2.23
CA GLN A 34 3.10 1.82 1.76
C GLN A 34 2.83 2.60 0.47
N ARG A 35 2.69 3.92 0.60
CA ARG A 35 2.36 4.82 -0.51
C ARG A 35 3.64 5.42 -1.06
N VAL A 36 4.23 4.78 -2.05
CA VAL A 36 5.46 5.23 -2.72
C VAL A 36 5.20 5.30 -4.22
N ALA A 37 5.66 6.36 -4.88
CA ALA A 37 5.56 6.49 -6.32
C ALA A 37 6.88 6.96 -6.95
N LEU A 38 7.13 6.54 -8.18
CA LEU A 38 8.19 7.07 -9.04
C LEU A 38 7.51 7.72 -10.25
N VAL A 39 7.74 9.01 -10.45
CA VAL A 39 7.17 9.79 -11.56
C VAL A 39 8.31 10.38 -12.38
N ILE A 40 8.32 10.07 -13.69
CA ILE A 40 9.36 10.51 -14.61
C ILE A 40 8.71 11.29 -15.77
N GLY A 41 9.15 12.53 -16.00
CA GLY A 41 8.78 13.33 -17.15
C GLY A 41 9.98 13.55 -18.06
N ASN A 42 9.93 13.09 -19.31
CA ASN A 42 10.99 13.35 -20.28
C ASN A 42 10.40 14.07 -21.48
N ASN A 43 10.94 15.23 -21.81
CA ASN A 43 10.55 15.97 -23.00
C ASN A 43 11.74 16.40 -23.88
N ASN A 44 12.95 16.51 -23.32
CA ASN A 44 14.14 17.02 -24.01
C ASN A 44 15.09 15.91 -24.42
N TYR A 45 14.71 15.14 -25.45
CA TYR A 45 15.53 14.04 -25.95
C TYR A 45 16.71 14.55 -26.76
N GLN A 46 17.91 14.01 -26.47
CA GLN A 46 19.11 14.33 -27.24
C GLN A 46 19.12 13.54 -28.56
N GLY A 47 19.30 14.26 -29.66
CA GLY A 47 19.45 13.69 -31.00
C GLY A 47 18.82 14.58 -32.06
N ASP A 48 19.55 14.84 -33.15
CA ASP A 48 19.15 15.80 -34.20
C ASP A 48 17.81 15.50 -34.88
N ARG A 49 17.26 14.30 -34.68
CA ARG A 49 16.00 13.82 -35.26
C ARG A 49 14.86 13.68 -34.25
N LEU A 50 15.09 13.98 -32.98
CA LEU A 50 14.08 13.81 -31.92
C LEU A 50 13.55 15.19 -31.51
N PRO A 51 12.32 15.55 -31.89
CA PRO A 51 11.73 16.81 -31.46
C PRO A 51 11.41 16.78 -29.97
N LYS A 52 11.50 17.95 -29.32
CA LYS A 52 11.08 18.14 -27.94
C LYS A 52 9.58 17.86 -27.81
N LEU A 53 9.20 17.06 -26.81
CA LEU A 53 7.79 16.82 -26.50
C LEU A 53 7.20 18.02 -25.74
N ILE A 54 5.94 18.36 -25.98
CA ILE A 54 5.38 19.62 -25.47
C ILE A 54 4.99 19.50 -23.98
N ASN A 55 4.33 18.40 -23.60
CA ASN A 55 3.65 18.29 -22.30
C ASN A 55 4.23 17.35 -21.23
N PRO A 56 5.17 16.41 -21.48
CA PRO A 56 5.51 15.40 -20.47
C PRO A 56 5.95 15.92 -19.11
N ILE A 57 6.63 17.08 -19.06
CA ILE A 57 7.01 17.71 -17.79
C ILE A 57 5.80 18.22 -17.02
N ASN A 58 4.88 18.91 -17.70
CA ASN A 58 3.64 19.41 -17.10
C ASN A 58 2.77 18.27 -16.57
N ASP A 59 2.65 17.19 -17.36
CA ASP A 59 1.87 16.00 -16.98
C ASP A 59 2.51 15.30 -15.77
N ALA A 60 3.83 15.12 -15.79
CA ALA A 60 4.56 14.50 -14.68
C ALA A 60 4.48 15.33 -13.39
N MET A 61 4.56 16.66 -13.48
CA MET A 61 4.34 17.55 -12.32
C MET A 61 2.92 17.45 -11.78
N ALA A 62 1.91 17.42 -12.66
CA ALA A 62 0.51 17.28 -12.24
C ALA A 62 0.28 15.96 -11.48
N ILE A 63 0.80 14.85 -12.01
CA ILE A 63 0.72 13.53 -11.37
C ILE A 63 1.48 13.53 -10.04
N LYS A 64 2.70 14.06 -9.99
CA LYS A 64 3.49 14.20 -8.77
C LYS A 64 2.66 14.89 -7.67
N ASN A 65 2.11 16.07 -7.98
CA ASN A 65 1.36 16.87 -7.02
C ASN A 65 0.09 16.14 -6.53
N ILE A 66 -0.63 15.45 -7.42
CA ILE A 66 -1.82 14.66 -7.05
C ILE A 66 -1.44 13.51 -6.10
N LEU A 67 -0.33 12.83 -6.37
CA LEU A 67 0.13 11.71 -5.56
C LEU A 67 0.64 12.17 -4.19
N GLU A 68 1.45 13.23 -4.14
CA GLU A 68 1.90 13.86 -2.88
C GLU A 68 0.69 14.26 -2.03
N HIS A 69 -0.33 14.88 -2.63
CA HIS A 69 -1.56 15.25 -1.93
C HIS A 69 -2.35 14.02 -1.40
N LYS A 70 -2.24 12.87 -2.06
CA LYS A 70 -2.84 11.59 -1.62
C LYS A 70 -1.97 10.82 -0.61
N GLY A 71 -0.90 11.43 -0.12
CA GLY A 71 -0.01 10.87 0.89
C GLY A 71 1.01 9.88 0.33
N PHE A 72 1.35 9.97 -0.95
CA PHE A 72 2.48 9.23 -1.52
C PHE A 72 3.80 9.94 -1.25
N ASP A 73 4.82 9.16 -0.93
CA ASP A 73 6.23 9.54 -1.00
C ASP A 73 6.68 9.43 -2.46
N VAL A 74 6.74 10.58 -3.14
CA VAL A 74 6.99 10.64 -4.59
C VAL A 74 8.47 10.91 -4.87
N ILE A 75 9.08 9.99 -5.61
CA ILE A 75 10.38 10.20 -6.27
C ILE A 75 10.10 10.79 -7.65
N TYR A 76 10.63 11.98 -7.93
CA TYR A 76 10.40 12.69 -9.18
C TYR A 76 11.71 12.88 -9.94
N GLN A 77 11.67 12.70 -11.26
CA GLN A 77 12.79 13.01 -12.16
C GLN A 77 12.27 13.60 -13.47
N GLU A 78 12.89 14.69 -13.91
CA GLU A 78 12.71 15.23 -15.26
C GLU A 78 13.98 15.14 -16.08
N ASP A 79 13.84 14.86 -17.38
CA ASP A 79 14.91 14.88 -18.39
C ASP A 79 16.24 14.25 -17.93
N GLY A 80 16.15 13.15 -17.17
CA GLY A 80 17.34 12.50 -16.62
C GLY A 80 17.99 11.57 -17.63
N GLY A 81 19.32 11.58 -17.66
CA GLY A 81 20.10 10.59 -18.40
C GLY A 81 20.00 9.19 -17.79
N ILE A 82 20.64 8.21 -18.44
CA ILE A 82 20.57 6.81 -18.01
C ILE A 82 21.10 6.58 -16.59
N ARG A 83 22.04 7.43 -16.13
CA ARG A 83 22.60 7.35 -14.78
C ARG A 83 21.60 7.84 -13.73
N GLU A 84 20.94 8.96 -14.01
CA GLU A 84 19.90 9.55 -13.18
C GLU A 84 18.71 8.59 -13.05
N MET A 85 18.28 8.01 -14.18
CA MET A 85 17.21 7.02 -14.22
C MET A 85 17.52 5.80 -13.33
N ARG A 86 18.73 5.24 -13.43
CA ARG A 86 19.16 4.14 -12.55
C ARG A 86 19.18 4.54 -11.08
N LYS A 87 19.59 5.78 -10.76
CA LYS A 87 19.61 6.29 -9.39
C LYS A 87 18.20 6.37 -8.82
N VAL A 88 17.24 6.94 -9.54
CA VAL A 88 15.86 7.07 -9.03
C VAL A 88 15.14 5.74 -8.94
N LEU A 89 15.41 4.80 -9.85
CA LEU A 89 14.96 3.40 -9.73
C LEU A 89 15.52 2.71 -8.47
N SER A 90 16.82 2.87 -8.19
CA SER A 90 17.42 2.32 -6.98
C SER A 90 16.81 2.91 -5.71
N THR A 91 16.55 4.22 -5.69
CA THR A 91 15.85 4.87 -4.58
C THR A 91 14.43 4.33 -4.41
N PHE A 92 13.70 4.12 -5.51
CA PHE A 92 12.36 3.54 -5.49
C PHE A 92 12.38 2.12 -4.92
N TYR A 93 13.26 1.25 -5.41
CA TYR A 93 13.39 -0.12 -4.90
C TYR A 93 13.69 -0.15 -3.40
N LYS A 94 14.55 0.72 -2.88
CA LYS A 94 14.81 0.82 -1.44
C LYS A 94 13.59 1.24 -0.62
N LYS A 95 12.69 2.01 -1.22
CA LYS A 95 11.46 2.46 -0.56
C LYS A 95 10.32 1.46 -0.67
N ILE A 96 10.34 0.50 -1.59
CA ILE A 96 9.30 -0.52 -1.75
C ILE A 96 9.69 -1.92 -1.25
N ALA A 97 10.97 -2.13 -0.92
CA ALA A 97 11.49 -3.36 -0.34
C ALA A 97 11.13 -3.54 1.15
#